data_AF-A0A914WLQ3-F1
#
_entry.id   AF-A0A914WLQ3-F1
#
_cell.length_a   1.000
_cell.length_b   1.000
_cell.length_c   1.000
_cell.angle_alpha   90.00
_cell.angle_beta   90.00
_cell.angle_gamma   90.00
#
_symmetry.space_group_name_H-M   'P 1'
#
loop_
_entity.id
_entity.type
_entity.pdbx_description
1 polymer ?
#
loop_
_entity_poly.entity_id
_entity_poly.type
_entity_poly.pdbx_seq_one_letter_code
_entity_poly.pdbx_strand_id
1 'polypeptide(L)'
;MAERVKLKSYIVFASIVVLIFALPAHWVWSPHGVFRKMGVVDFAGCAPVHLVGGVVGLVSTIYLKPRQNRFGPNGKSEMSSPTNALLGTFMLWWGWLGFNTGCTWGITGGRWRLASRSAVSTMLSSIGGGVMSIIISVVATRKCHINFLIDGLLSALVSVTAICAVARPWQSLLIGMIGATLALSTVPLLERLQIDDPVGIIPVHVVSSIWGMLAVGLFAKEDRVHDITHGSAGLFYSGSFRLLGIQALTTVAVSVWCAVIGFFLLLIIDKSPLGLRMSSADELIGADVLEHGLTGHNIAGYDVEDTLKNTRAFGSAMQALSKWKAITRTSAIRRKEEEERIKQASSWLEHEQPIHESHKPSSARTSISAVVLGNASNCNGAQARRQQLRRSYTTDV
;
A
#
# COMPACT_ATOMS: atom_id res chain seq x y z
N MET A 1 -3.31 0.76 0.17
CA MET A 1 -2.17 0.02 -0.45
C MET A 1 -1.53 -0.98 0.50
N ALA A 2 -1.43 -0.68 1.80
CA ALA A 2 -0.78 -1.55 2.79
C ALA A 2 -1.22 -3.03 2.72
N GLU A 3 -0.26 -3.91 3.05
CA GLU A 3 -0.37 -5.38 3.16
C GLU A 3 -0.65 -6.16 1.87
N ARG A 4 -0.93 -5.51 0.74
CA ARG A 4 -1.35 -6.21 -0.50
C ARG A 4 -0.63 -5.77 -1.77
N VAL A 5 0.31 -4.83 -1.68
CA VAL A 5 1.05 -4.29 -2.84
C VAL A 5 2.50 -4.73 -2.74
N LYS A 6 3.10 -5.09 -3.88
CA LYS A 6 4.52 -5.44 -3.96
C LYS A 6 5.39 -4.21 -3.68
N LEU A 7 6.41 -4.32 -2.84
CA LEU A 7 7.29 -3.22 -2.44
C LEU A 7 7.94 -2.51 -3.65
N LYS A 8 8.43 -3.25 -4.63
CA LYS A 8 9.04 -2.67 -5.85
C LYS A 8 8.07 -1.75 -6.60
N SER A 9 6.83 -2.20 -6.73
CA SER A 9 5.76 -1.45 -7.40
C SER A 9 5.34 -0.24 -6.58
N TYR A 10 5.29 -0.37 -5.25
CA TYR A 10 5.06 0.74 -4.34
C TYR A 10 6.14 1.83 -4.45
N ILE A 11 7.42 1.45 -4.51
CA ILE A 11 8.53 2.42 -4.65
C ILE A 11 8.37 3.23 -5.94
N VAL A 12 8.16 2.55 -7.08
CA VAL A 12 7.96 3.23 -8.37
C VAL A 12 6.74 4.13 -8.34
N PHE A 13 5.62 3.62 -7.80
CA PHE A 13 4.39 4.39 -7.64
C PHE A 13 4.62 5.65 -6.81
N ALA A 14 5.20 5.51 -5.61
CA ALA A 14 5.45 6.61 -4.69
C ALA A 14 6.38 7.67 -5.29
N SER A 15 7.43 7.26 -6.02
CA SER A 15 8.32 8.19 -6.72
C SER A 15 7.58 9.03 -7.78
N ILE A 16 6.66 8.42 -8.53
CA ILE A 16 5.89 9.14 -9.57
C ILE A 16 4.80 10.02 -8.95
N VAL A 17 4.22 9.64 -7.80
CA VAL A 17 3.24 10.48 -7.08
C VAL A 17 3.80 11.85 -6.71
N VAL A 18 5.12 11.99 -6.54
CA VAL A 18 5.78 13.30 -6.36
C VAL A 18 5.51 14.24 -7.54
N LEU A 19 5.47 13.71 -8.77
CA LEU A 19 5.14 14.49 -9.97
C LEU A 19 3.65 14.84 -10.02
N ILE A 20 2.78 13.93 -9.54
CA ILE A 20 1.34 14.20 -9.41
C ILE A 20 1.10 15.36 -8.45
N PHE A 21 1.87 15.43 -7.36
CA PHE A 21 1.86 16.51 -6.38
C PHE A 21 2.38 17.84 -6.93
N ALA A 22 3.44 17.83 -7.74
CA ALA A 22 4.11 19.04 -8.21
C ALA A 22 3.17 20.00 -8.95
N LEU A 23 2.22 19.47 -9.73
CA LEU A 23 1.31 20.31 -10.52
C LEU A 23 0.25 21.03 -9.66
N PRO A 24 -0.53 20.38 -8.77
CA PRO A 24 -1.37 21.05 -7.78
C PRO A 24 -0.61 22.04 -6.89
N ALA A 25 0.61 21.70 -6.46
CA ALA A 25 1.46 22.62 -5.71
C ALA A 25 1.76 23.89 -6.52
N HIS A 26 2.10 23.74 -7.81
CA HIS A 26 2.27 24.89 -8.70
C HIS A 26 0.96 25.68 -8.88
N TRP A 27 -0.19 25.03 -9.07
CA TRP A 27 -1.47 25.73 -9.26
C TRP A 27 -1.87 26.61 -8.08
N VAL A 28 -1.59 26.16 -6.86
CA VAL A 28 -2.04 26.80 -5.61
C VAL A 28 -0.99 27.77 -5.04
N TRP A 29 0.30 27.43 -5.09
CA TRP A 29 1.34 28.21 -4.38
C TRP A 29 2.23 29.05 -5.28
N SER A 30 2.41 28.69 -6.55
CA SER A 30 3.21 29.50 -7.47
C SER A 30 2.53 30.85 -7.74
N PRO A 31 3.27 31.97 -7.80
CA PRO A 31 2.74 33.25 -8.29
C PRO A 31 2.09 33.15 -9.68
N HIS A 32 2.53 32.16 -10.48
CA HIS A 32 1.98 31.92 -11.82
C HIS A 32 0.88 30.85 -11.86
N GLY A 33 0.55 30.23 -10.72
CA GLY A 33 -0.46 29.21 -10.57
C GLY A 33 -1.87 29.71 -10.91
N VAL A 34 -2.66 28.85 -11.56
CA VAL A 34 -4.02 29.20 -12.02
C VAL A 34 -4.93 29.55 -10.83
N PHE A 35 -4.96 28.72 -9.79
CA PHE A 35 -5.79 28.99 -8.61
C PHE A 35 -5.22 30.11 -7.75
N ARG A 36 -3.88 30.25 -7.71
CA ARG A 36 -3.23 31.38 -7.04
C ARG A 36 -3.69 32.72 -7.62
N LYS A 37 -3.72 32.86 -8.95
CA LYS A 37 -4.21 34.05 -9.64
C LYS A 37 -5.70 34.32 -9.42
N MET A 38 -6.49 33.27 -9.18
CA MET A 38 -7.91 33.41 -8.85
C MET A 38 -8.14 33.88 -7.41
N GLY A 39 -7.13 33.81 -6.55
CA GLY A 39 -7.23 34.18 -5.13
C GLY A 39 -7.55 33.01 -4.21
N VAL A 40 -7.17 31.77 -4.57
CA VAL A 40 -7.27 30.63 -3.66
C VAL A 40 -6.45 30.88 -2.40
N VAL A 41 -6.97 30.43 -1.27
CA VAL A 41 -6.31 30.54 0.03
C VAL A 41 -6.07 29.13 0.57
N ASP A 42 -4.81 28.74 0.57
CA ASP A 42 -4.34 27.49 1.16
C ASP A 42 -2.93 27.69 1.73
N PHE A 43 -2.87 28.02 3.01
CA PHE A 43 -1.65 28.47 3.66
C PHE A 43 -0.59 27.36 3.79
N ALA A 44 -1.00 26.16 4.20
CA ALA A 44 -0.07 25.07 4.51
C ALA A 44 -0.30 23.78 3.70
N GLY A 45 -1.28 23.71 2.80
CA GLY A 45 -1.38 22.62 1.82
C GLY A 45 -2.51 21.63 2.06
N CYS A 46 -3.69 22.13 2.37
CA CYS A 46 -4.89 21.31 2.50
C CYS A 46 -5.26 20.63 1.16
N ALA A 47 -5.15 21.34 0.05
CA ALA A 47 -5.34 20.78 -1.29
C ALA A 47 -4.06 20.10 -1.83
N PRO A 48 -2.92 20.79 -2.02
CA PRO A 48 -1.73 20.17 -2.61
C PRO A 48 -1.19 18.97 -1.85
N VAL A 49 -1.25 18.94 -0.51
CA VAL A 49 -0.65 17.83 0.26
C VAL A 49 -1.70 16.81 0.63
N HIS A 50 -2.68 17.21 1.44
CA HIS A 50 -3.63 16.28 2.02
C HIS A 50 -4.64 15.76 0.99
N LEU A 51 -5.26 16.64 0.19
CA LEU A 51 -6.23 16.18 -0.81
C LEU A 51 -5.58 15.35 -1.91
N VAL A 52 -4.39 15.73 -2.40
CA VAL A 52 -3.63 14.95 -3.39
C VAL A 52 -3.35 13.54 -2.85
N GLY A 53 -2.72 13.43 -1.68
CA GLY A 53 -2.40 12.15 -1.07
C GLY A 53 -3.64 11.32 -0.75
N GLY A 54 -4.69 11.97 -0.23
CA GLY A 54 -5.96 11.36 0.09
C GLY A 54 -6.68 10.78 -1.13
N VAL A 55 -6.77 11.54 -2.23
CA VAL A 55 -7.47 11.10 -3.45
C VAL A 55 -6.68 10.02 -4.18
N VAL A 56 -5.35 10.16 -4.27
CA VAL A 56 -4.51 9.08 -4.81
C VAL A 56 -4.64 7.82 -3.96
N GLY A 57 -4.68 7.96 -2.63
CA GLY A 57 -4.95 6.87 -1.69
C GLY A 57 -6.32 6.23 -1.88
N LEU A 58 -7.37 7.03 -2.03
CA LEU A 58 -8.75 6.58 -2.31
C LEU A 58 -8.81 5.75 -3.59
N VAL A 59 -8.30 6.30 -4.71
CA VAL A 59 -8.28 5.59 -6.00
C VAL A 59 -7.46 4.31 -5.91
N SER A 60 -6.31 4.34 -5.23
CA SER A 60 -5.48 3.16 -5.00
C SER A 60 -6.23 2.09 -4.21
N THR A 61 -6.94 2.48 -3.16
CA THR A 61 -7.72 1.56 -2.33
C THR A 61 -8.86 0.91 -3.11
N ILE A 62 -9.60 1.70 -3.91
CA ILE A 62 -10.67 1.18 -4.78
C ILE A 62 -10.11 0.25 -5.86
N TYR A 63 -9.06 0.67 -6.56
CA TYR A 63 -8.44 -0.11 -7.64
C TYR A 63 -7.92 -1.46 -7.13
N LEU A 64 -7.23 -1.45 -5.99
CA LEU A 64 -6.67 -2.67 -5.41
C LEU A 64 -7.73 -3.62 -4.90
N LYS A 65 -8.93 -3.15 -4.55
CA LYS A 65 -9.97 -3.92 -3.83
C LYS A 65 -9.55 -4.31 -2.41
N PRO A 66 -10.46 -4.88 -1.60
CA PRO A 66 -10.17 -5.27 -0.22
C PRO A 66 -9.04 -6.28 -0.06
N ARG A 67 -8.37 -6.25 1.10
CA ARG A 67 -7.51 -7.36 1.56
C ARG A 67 -8.31 -8.65 1.67
N GLN A 68 -7.64 -9.77 1.45
CA GLN A 68 -8.25 -11.10 1.55
C GLN A 68 -8.94 -11.26 2.90
N ASN A 69 -10.15 -11.83 2.89
CA ASN A 69 -10.97 -12.12 4.08
C ASN A 69 -11.37 -10.91 4.97
N ARG A 70 -11.02 -9.67 4.64
CA ARG A 70 -11.32 -8.48 5.48
C ARG A 70 -12.81 -8.28 5.79
N PHE A 71 -13.68 -8.57 4.82
CA PHE A 71 -15.14 -8.46 4.95
C PHE A 71 -15.84 -9.84 4.98
N GLY A 72 -15.08 -10.92 5.15
CA GLY A 72 -15.63 -12.27 5.28
C GLY A 72 -16.15 -12.58 6.69
N PRO A 73 -16.75 -13.76 6.92
CA PRO A 73 -17.28 -14.16 8.22
C PRO A 73 -16.28 -14.11 9.38
N ASN A 74 -14.99 -14.31 9.07
CA ASN A 74 -13.87 -14.28 10.03
C ASN A 74 -12.99 -13.02 9.88
N GLY A 75 -13.48 -12.00 9.19
CA GLY A 75 -12.73 -10.77 8.95
C GLY A 75 -12.49 -10.00 10.25
N LYS A 76 -11.22 -9.77 10.59
CA LYS A 76 -10.83 -8.93 11.73
C LYS A 76 -10.41 -7.55 11.24
N SER A 77 -10.87 -6.52 11.93
CA SER A 77 -10.47 -5.12 11.72
C SER A 77 -9.75 -4.61 12.96
N GLU A 78 -8.69 -5.32 13.37
CA GLU A 78 -7.94 -4.97 14.56
C GLU A 78 -6.63 -4.27 14.20
N MET A 79 -6.30 -3.26 15.00
CA MET A 79 -5.02 -2.56 14.90
C MET A 79 -3.91 -3.46 15.43
N SER A 80 -2.82 -3.62 14.66
CA SER A 80 -1.71 -4.51 15.03
C SER A 80 -0.99 -4.07 16.31
N SER A 81 -0.72 -2.76 16.47
CA SER A 81 -0.06 -2.19 17.65
C SER A 81 -0.62 -0.80 17.97
N PRO A 82 -1.50 -0.70 18.99
CA PRO A 82 -2.01 0.59 19.47
C PRO A 82 -0.91 1.54 19.93
N THR A 83 0.14 1.03 20.58
CA THR A 83 1.27 1.84 21.05
C THR A 83 2.02 2.49 19.89
N ASN A 84 2.31 1.75 18.81
CA ASN A 84 3.01 2.31 17.65
C ASN A 84 2.12 3.31 16.89
N ALA A 85 0.81 3.03 16.79
CA ALA A 85 -0.13 3.96 16.16
C ALA A 85 -0.23 5.28 16.93
N LEU A 86 -0.30 5.22 18.26
CA LEU A 86 -0.30 6.41 19.12
C LEU A 86 1.02 7.18 19.05
N LEU A 87 2.16 6.48 19.04
CA LEU A 87 3.48 7.11 18.88
C LEU A 87 3.58 7.84 17.53
N GLY A 88 3.17 7.19 16.45
CA GLY A 88 3.11 7.80 15.12
C GLY A 88 2.18 9.01 15.09
N THR A 89 1.01 8.91 15.73
CA THR A 89 0.05 10.03 15.86
C THR A 89 0.66 11.19 16.62
N PHE A 90 1.38 10.94 17.72
CA PHE A 90 2.06 11.97 18.48
C PHE A 90 3.16 12.66 17.65
N MET A 91 3.97 11.89 16.91
CA MET A 91 4.98 12.43 16.02
C MET A 91 4.36 13.30 14.92
N LEU A 92 3.25 12.87 14.32
CA LEU A 92 2.50 13.65 13.32
C LEU A 92 1.92 14.93 13.94
N TRP A 93 1.27 14.84 15.10
CA TRP A 93 0.68 15.98 15.79
C TRP A 93 1.73 17.03 16.16
N TRP A 94 2.86 16.60 16.74
CA TRP A 94 3.98 17.49 17.05
C TRP A 94 4.62 18.07 15.79
N GLY A 95 4.86 17.24 14.77
CA GLY A 95 5.39 17.66 13.48
C GLY A 95 4.48 18.66 12.76
N TRP A 96 3.16 18.57 12.97
CA TRP A 96 2.18 19.48 12.37
C TRP A 96 2.33 20.92 12.84
N LEU A 97 2.82 21.15 14.06
CA LEU A 97 3.21 22.49 14.50
C LEU A 97 4.30 23.05 13.61
N GLY A 98 5.37 22.29 13.36
CA GLY A 98 6.42 22.67 12.42
C GLY A 98 5.89 22.89 11.01
N PHE A 99 5.00 22.00 10.54
CA PHE A 99 4.37 22.07 9.22
C PHE A 99 3.58 23.38 9.04
N ASN A 100 2.59 23.64 9.89
CA ASN A 100 1.71 24.81 9.75
C ASN A 100 2.41 26.13 10.10
N THR A 101 3.31 26.15 11.09
CA THR A 101 4.02 27.38 11.47
C THR A 101 5.18 27.70 10.52
N GLY A 102 5.84 26.69 9.97
CA GLY A 102 6.94 26.84 9.02
C GLY A 102 6.54 27.46 7.67
N CYS A 103 5.27 27.31 7.28
CA CYS A 103 4.71 27.90 6.07
C CYS A 103 4.68 29.44 6.06
N THR A 104 5.10 30.12 7.13
CA THR A 104 5.34 31.57 7.10
C THR A 104 6.61 31.97 6.34
N TRP A 105 7.53 31.02 6.12
CA TRP A 105 8.83 31.27 5.47
C TRP A 105 9.64 32.37 6.17
N GLY A 106 9.62 32.39 7.50
CA GLY A 106 10.41 33.30 8.33
C GLY A 106 9.65 33.96 9.47
N ILE A 107 10.38 34.70 10.30
CA ILE A 107 9.87 35.40 11.49
C ILE A 107 10.00 36.93 11.41
N THR A 108 10.78 37.44 10.46
CA THR A 108 11.01 38.88 10.25
C THR A 108 9.83 39.54 9.53
N GLY A 109 9.79 40.88 9.50
CA GLY A 109 8.74 41.62 8.79
C GLY A 109 7.32 41.36 9.30
N GLY A 110 7.16 41.01 10.58
CA GLY A 110 5.86 40.71 11.20
C GLY A 110 5.36 39.27 10.97
N ARG A 111 6.07 38.45 10.18
CA ARG A 111 5.67 37.06 9.86
C ARG A 111 5.58 36.14 11.08
N TRP A 112 6.27 36.47 12.19
CA TRP A 112 6.11 35.77 13.47
C TRP A 112 4.65 35.74 13.94
N ARG A 113 3.84 36.76 13.61
CA ARG A 113 2.42 36.80 13.97
C ARG A 113 1.62 35.72 13.26
N LEU A 114 1.91 35.47 11.97
CA LEU A 114 1.31 34.37 11.23
C LEU A 114 1.70 33.03 11.84
N ALA A 115 2.97 32.86 12.22
CA ALA A 115 3.46 31.62 12.82
C ALA A 115 2.77 31.35 14.16
N SER A 116 2.69 32.36 15.04
CA SER A 116 1.98 32.23 16.32
C SER A 116 0.49 31.92 16.12
N ARG A 117 -0.17 32.55 15.14
CA ARG A 117 -1.58 32.25 14.82
C ARG A 117 -1.76 30.83 14.30
N SER A 118 -0.89 30.39 13.39
CA SER A 118 -0.90 29.00 12.89
C SER A 118 -0.71 27.99 14.01
N ALA A 119 0.20 28.25 14.97
CA ALA A 119 0.41 27.38 16.12
C ALA A 119 -0.86 27.25 16.97
N VAL A 120 -1.45 28.39 17.37
CA VAL A 120 -2.67 28.43 18.19
C VAL A 120 -3.84 27.76 17.47
N SER A 121 -4.02 28.06 16.18
CA SER A 121 -5.08 27.44 15.37
C SER A 121 -4.92 25.92 15.26
N THR A 122 -3.69 25.45 15.05
CA THR A 122 -3.38 24.01 14.95
C THR A 122 -3.72 23.29 16.25
N MET A 123 -3.29 23.83 17.39
CA MET A 123 -3.57 23.26 18.70
C MET A 123 -5.07 23.27 19.01
N LEU A 124 -5.76 24.39 18.84
CA LEU A 124 -7.19 24.49 19.12
C LEU A 124 -8.03 23.60 18.20
N SER A 125 -7.67 23.49 16.92
CA SER A 125 -8.34 22.54 16.02
C SER A 125 -8.16 21.11 16.51
N SER A 126 -6.93 20.72 16.88
CA SER A 126 -6.68 19.38 17.40
C SER A 126 -7.43 19.09 18.70
N ILE A 127 -7.56 20.07 19.60
CA ILE A 127 -8.38 19.95 20.81
C ILE A 127 -9.84 19.69 20.43
N GLY A 128 -10.39 20.48 19.51
CA GLY A 128 -11.76 20.30 19.01
C GLY A 128 -11.98 18.92 18.40
N GLY A 129 -11.05 18.48 17.55
CA GLY A 129 -11.07 17.16 16.93
C GLY A 129 -11.01 16.04 17.96
N GLY A 130 -10.05 16.09 18.89
CA GLY A 130 -9.88 15.08 19.93
C GLY A 130 -11.08 14.94 20.85
N VAL A 131 -11.64 16.06 21.33
CA VAL A 131 -12.86 16.07 22.15
C VAL A 131 -14.02 15.46 21.37
N MET A 132 -14.23 15.89 20.13
CA MET A 132 -15.33 15.38 19.32
C MET A 132 -15.18 13.89 18.99
N SER A 133 -13.94 13.42 18.79
CA SER A 133 -13.64 12.00 18.56
C SER A 133 -13.98 11.13 19.75
N ILE A 134 -13.64 11.58 20.97
CA ILE A 134 -13.99 10.89 22.21
C ILE A 134 -15.51 10.83 22.38
N ILE A 135 -16.21 11.96 22.15
CA ILE A 135 -17.67 12.03 22.23
C ILE A 135 -18.30 11.05 21.24
N ILE A 136 -17.91 11.08 19.97
CA ILE A 136 -18.46 10.20 18.92
C ILE A 136 -18.19 8.74 19.27
N SER A 137 -16.96 8.40 19.67
CA SER A 137 -16.61 7.03 20.04
C SER A 137 -17.46 6.52 21.21
N VAL A 138 -17.53 7.27 22.31
CA VAL A 138 -18.27 6.85 23.51
C VAL A 138 -19.78 6.79 23.24
N VAL A 139 -20.34 7.74 22.48
CA VAL A 139 -21.76 7.72 22.12
C VAL A 139 -22.10 6.54 21.21
N ALA A 140 -21.27 6.27 20.19
CA ALA A 140 -21.53 5.22 19.21
C ALA A 140 -21.27 3.81 19.76
N THR A 141 -20.24 3.62 20.58
CA THR A 141 -19.77 2.27 20.97
C THR A 141 -19.75 2.01 22.48
N ARG A 142 -20.09 3.02 23.31
CA ARG A 142 -19.95 2.99 24.78
C ARG A 142 -18.50 2.84 25.27
N LYS A 143 -17.51 2.94 24.39
CA LYS A 143 -16.08 2.83 24.70
C LYS A 143 -15.29 3.90 23.97
N CYS A 144 -14.12 4.25 24.50
CA CYS A 144 -13.16 5.12 23.81
C CYS A 144 -12.23 4.25 22.94
N HIS A 145 -12.44 4.28 21.62
CA HIS A 145 -11.62 3.55 20.67
C HIS A 145 -10.45 4.42 20.18
N ILE A 146 -9.26 3.83 20.18
CA ILE A 146 -8.01 4.51 19.83
C ILE A 146 -8.02 4.97 18.36
N ASN A 147 -8.54 4.16 17.44
CA ASN A 147 -8.61 4.54 16.02
C ASN A 147 -9.51 5.77 15.79
N PHE A 148 -10.64 5.87 16.50
CA PHE A 148 -11.50 7.06 16.40
C PHE A 148 -10.77 8.32 16.89
N LEU A 149 -10.02 8.21 18.00
CA LEU A 149 -9.22 9.31 18.51
C LEU A 149 -8.12 9.73 17.53
N ILE A 150 -7.38 8.78 16.97
CA ILE A 150 -6.32 9.03 16.00
C ILE A 150 -6.90 9.71 14.75
N ASP A 151 -7.91 9.08 14.13
CA ASP A 151 -8.49 9.57 12.88
C ASP A 151 -9.07 10.96 13.07
N GLY A 152 -9.83 11.21 14.15
CA GLY A 152 -10.42 12.53 14.34
C GLY A 152 -9.43 13.62 14.78
N LEU A 153 -8.36 13.29 15.51
CA LEU A 153 -7.25 14.23 15.77
C LEU A 153 -6.57 14.65 14.47
N LEU A 154 -6.18 13.68 13.64
CA LEU A 154 -5.51 13.95 12.36
C LEU A 154 -6.44 14.68 11.38
N SER A 155 -7.71 14.29 11.33
CA SER A 155 -8.75 14.95 10.52
C SER A 155 -8.90 16.44 10.88
N ALA A 156 -8.88 16.77 12.17
CA ALA A 156 -8.95 18.15 12.63
C ALA A 156 -7.70 18.96 12.27
N LEU A 157 -6.52 18.34 12.33
CA LEU A 157 -5.29 18.98 11.87
C LEU A 157 -5.34 19.28 10.36
N VAL A 158 -5.77 18.32 9.54
CA VAL A 158 -5.97 18.51 8.08
C VAL A 158 -6.97 19.63 7.80
N SER A 159 -8.08 19.65 8.55
CA SER A 159 -9.18 20.61 8.36
C SER A 159 -8.76 22.06 8.59
N VAL A 160 -7.81 22.32 9.51
CA VAL A 160 -7.35 23.70 9.78
C VAL A 160 -6.17 24.11 8.89
N THR A 161 -5.49 23.16 8.22
CA THR A 161 -4.25 23.41 7.45
C THR A 161 -4.35 24.61 6.50
N ALA A 162 -5.43 24.75 5.73
CA ALA A 162 -5.54 25.85 4.76
C ALA A 162 -5.73 27.24 5.39
N ILE A 163 -6.41 27.31 6.54
CA ILE A 163 -6.83 28.57 7.19
C ILE A 163 -5.96 28.95 8.40
N CYS A 164 -5.03 28.10 8.82
CA CYS A 164 -4.39 28.16 10.15
C CYS A 164 -3.77 29.53 10.49
N ALA A 165 -3.20 30.24 9.52
CA ALA A 165 -2.58 31.55 9.70
C ALA A 165 -3.59 32.72 9.85
N VAL A 166 -4.83 32.55 9.38
CA VAL A 166 -5.85 33.60 9.33
C VAL A 166 -7.12 33.28 10.14
N ALA A 167 -7.26 32.08 10.67
CA ALA A 167 -8.35 31.72 11.56
C ALA A 167 -8.26 32.47 12.91
N ARG A 168 -9.43 32.62 13.55
CA ARG A 168 -9.56 33.03 14.96
C ARG A 168 -9.56 31.78 15.85
N PRO A 169 -9.11 31.88 17.11
CA PRO A 169 -9.05 30.75 18.05
C PRO A 169 -10.33 29.89 18.10
N TRP A 170 -11.49 30.52 18.26
CA TRP A 170 -12.77 29.80 18.34
C TRP A 170 -13.18 29.14 17.02
N GLN A 171 -12.80 29.74 15.88
CA GLN A 171 -13.08 29.16 14.56
C GLN A 171 -12.25 27.90 14.38
N SER A 172 -10.98 27.91 14.78
CA SER A 172 -10.10 26.74 14.69
C SER A 172 -10.64 25.56 15.50
N LEU A 173 -11.14 25.81 16.72
CA LEU A 173 -11.81 24.78 17.53
C LEU A 173 -13.02 24.18 16.80
N LEU A 174 -13.89 25.03 16.24
CA LEU A 174 -15.09 24.60 15.52
C LEU A 174 -14.77 23.84 14.24
N ILE A 175 -13.80 24.31 13.46
CA ILE A 175 -13.33 23.66 12.23
C ILE A 175 -12.80 22.25 12.54
N GLY A 176 -12.05 22.10 13.63
CA GLY A 176 -11.57 20.80 14.10
C GLY A 176 -12.69 19.85 14.52
N MET A 177 -13.66 20.33 15.30
CA MET A 177 -14.83 19.53 15.71
C MET A 177 -15.63 19.02 14.50
N ILE A 178 -15.93 19.91 13.55
CA ILE A 178 -16.68 19.55 12.33
C ILE A 178 -15.86 18.59 11.47
N GLY A 179 -14.56 18.85 11.30
CA GLY A 179 -13.65 18.01 10.53
C GLY A 179 -13.59 16.58 11.05
N ALA A 180 -13.42 16.40 12.37
CA ALA A 180 -13.44 15.09 13.01
C ALA A 180 -14.80 14.40 12.86
N THR A 181 -15.91 15.15 13.02
CA THR A 181 -17.26 14.59 12.86
C THR A 181 -17.49 14.04 11.45
N LEU A 182 -17.17 14.84 10.43
CA LEU A 182 -17.33 14.43 9.02
C LEU A 182 -16.46 13.22 8.69
N ALA A 183 -15.19 13.25 9.10
CA ALA A 183 -14.27 12.14 8.88
C ALA A 183 -14.76 10.83 9.54
N LEU A 184 -15.07 10.86 10.84
CA LEU A 184 -15.52 9.67 11.57
C LEU A 184 -16.88 9.16 11.06
N SER A 185 -17.77 10.04 10.60
CA SER A 185 -19.05 9.63 9.97
C SER A 185 -18.87 8.87 8.65
N THR A 186 -17.70 8.99 8.01
CA THR A 186 -17.38 8.30 6.76
C THR A 186 -16.95 6.85 6.99
N VAL A 187 -16.46 6.49 8.18
CA VAL A 187 -15.99 5.13 8.48
C VAL A 187 -17.09 4.07 8.29
N PRO A 188 -18.32 4.21 8.84
CA PRO A 188 -19.40 3.25 8.59
C PRO A 188 -19.82 3.18 7.12
N LEU A 189 -19.67 4.25 6.34
CA LEU A 189 -19.96 4.25 4.92
C LEU A 189 -18.93 3.41 4.15
N LEU A 190 -17.64 3.54 4.47
CA LEU A 190 -16.58 2.72 3.86
C LEU A 190 -16.79 1.24 4.17
N GLU A 191 -17.17 0.90 5.41
CA GLU A 191 -17.51 -0.48 5.79
C GLU A 191 -18.70 -1.02 4.97
N ARG A 192 -19.77 -0.24 4.80
CA ARG A 192 -20.94 -0.63 3.99
C ARG A 192 -20.60 -0.81 2.51
N LEU A 193 -19.72 0.02 1.98
CA LEU A 193 -19.24 -0.05 0.59
C LEU A 193 -18.14 -1.10 0.40
N GLN A 194 -17.73 -1.79 1.47
CA GLN A 194 -16.62 -2.75 1.46
C GLN A 194 -15.32 -2.13 0.90
N ILE A 195 -15.04 -0.88 1.27
CA ILE A 195 -13.80 -0.18 0.93
C ILE A 195 -12.82 -0.36 2.08
N ASP A 196 -11.79 -1.18 1.85
CA ASP A 196 -10.79 -1.51 2.86
C ASP A 196 -9.65 -0.47 2.89
N ASP A 197 -9.89 0.57 3.69
CA ASP A 197 -8.91 1.60 4.05
C ASP A 197 -8.21 1.25 5.38
N PRO A 198 -7.03 0.60 5.33
CA PRO A 198 -6.37 0.07 6.54
C PRO A 198 -5.85 1.14 7.50
N VAL A 199 -5.65 2.37 7.02
CA VAL A 199 -4.94 3.43 7.75
C VAL A 199 -5.77 4.71 7.90
N GLY A 200 -7.04 4.70 7.47
CA GLY A 200 -7.93 5.86 7.58
C GLY A 200 -7.57 7.02 6.66
N ILE A 201 -6.91 6.78 5.52
CA ILE A 201 -6.49 7.86 4.62
C ILE A 201 -7.68 8.65 4.04
N ILE A 202 -8.78 7.97 3.73
CA ILE A 202 -9.97 8.59 3.11
C ILE A 202 -10.65 9.56 4.08
N PRO A 203 -11.06 9.15 5.31
CA PRO A 203 -11.69 10.06 6.25
C PRO A 203 -10.73 11.21 6.66
N VAL A 204 -9.47 10.90 6.95
CA VAL A 204 -8.50 11.89 7.45
C VAL A 204 -8.09 12.90 6.40
N HIS A 205 -7.88 12.48 5.15
CA HIS A 205 -7.32 13.38 4.14
C HIS A 205 -8.32 13.81 3.08
N VAL A 206 -9.19 12.93 2.57
CA VAL A 206 -10.15 13.36 1.53
C VAL A 206 -11.23 14.22 2.14
N VAL A 207 -11.94 13.68 3.13
CA VAL A 207 -13.12 14.34 3.72
C VAL A 207 -12.70 15.61 4.45
N SER A 208 -11.66 15.54 5.28
CA SER A 208 -11.16 16.70 6.00
C SER A 208 -10.55 17.77 5.09
N SER A 209 -9.93 17.43 3.96
CA SER A 209 -9.44 18.44 3.02
C SER A 209 -10.56 19.16 2.29
N ILE A 210 -11.62 18.43 1.89
CA ILE A 210 -12.81 19.04 1.30
C ILE A 210 -13.40 20.03 2.32
N TRP A 211 -13.60 19.60 3.57
CA TRP A 211 -14.09 20.48 4.62
C TRP A 211 -13.14 21.65 4.88
N GLY A 212 -11.83 21.43 5.01
CA GLY A 212 -10.86 22.46 5.32
C GLY A 212 -10.79 23.56 4.25
N MET A 213 -10.86 23.17 2.96
CA MET A 213 -10.92 24.13 1.87
C MET A 213 -12.22 24.94 1.89
N LEU A 214 -13.36 24.30 2.13
CA LEU A 214 -14.64 25.00 2.26
C LEU A 214 -14.69 25.91 3.50
N ALA A 215 -14.09 25.49 4.61
CA ALA A 215 -14.01 26.26 5.84
C ALA A 215 -13.27 27.58 5.64
N VAL A 216 -12.24 27.62 4.79
CA VAL A 216 -11.61 28.88 4.35
C VAL A 216 -12.62 29.79 3.67
N GLY A 217 -13.38 29.24 2.72
CA GLY A 217 -14.43 29.96 2.00
C GLY A 217 -15.56 30.50 2.87
N LEU A 218 -15.75 29.94 4.07
CA LEU A 218 -16.75 30.35 5.04
C LEU A 218 -16.19 31.34 6.08
N PHE A 219 -15.06 30.99 6.70
CA PHE A 219 -14.55 31.61 7.93
C PHE A 219 -13.34 32.53 7.73
N ALA A 220 -12.70 32.57 6.56
CA ALA A 220 -11.53 33.41 6.37
C ALA A 220 -11.91 34.89 6.48
N LYS A 221 -11.28 35.62 7.40
CA LYS A 221 -11.36 37.08 7.44
C LYS A 221 -10.30 37.65 6.52
N GLU A 222 -10.62 38.77 5.86
CA GLU A 222 -9.65 39.54 5.07
C GLU A 222 -8.37 39.82 5.87
N ASP A 223 -7.23 39.38 5.36
CA ASP A 223 -5.92 39.68 5.92
C ASP A 223 -5.29 40.89 5.21
N ARG A 224 -5.34 42.04 5.88
CA ARG A 224 -4.80 43.30 5.35
C ARG A 224 -3.32 43.51 5.63
N VAL A 225 -2.69 42.63 6.41
CA VAL A 225 -1.30 42.81 6.84
C VAL A 225 -0.33 42.03 5.96
N HIS A 226 -0.63 40.76 5.69
CA HIS A 226 0.24 39.89 4.90
C HIS A 226 -0.39 39.40 3.59
N ASP A 227 -1.60 39.90 3.26
CA ASP A 227 -2.37 39.58 2.06
C ASP A 227 -2.51 38.06 1.78
N ILE A 228 -2.61 37.26 2.84
CA ILE A 228 -2.80 35.81 2.72
C ILE A 228 -4.13 35.49 2.02
N THR A 229 -5.14 36.35 2.19
CA THR A 229 -6.46 36.14 1.60
C THR A 229 -6.69 36.88 0.28
N HIS A 230 -5.66 37.53 -0.28
CA HIS A 230 -5.74 38.21 -1.59
C HIS A 230 -6.90 39.21 -1.67
N GLY A 231 -7.00 40.08 -0.66
CA GLY A 231 -8.10 41.04 -0.49
C GLY A 231 -9.51 40.42 -0.39
N SER A 232 -9.62 39.10 -0.24
CA SER A 232 -10.89 38.38 -0.20
C SER A 232 -11.25 37.97 1.22
N ALA A 233 -12.53 37.73 1.47
CA ALA A 233 -13.04 37.21 2.74
C ALA A 233 -14.13 36.16 2.48
N GLY A 234 -14.24 35.22 3.41
CA GLY A 234 -15.22 34.15 3.39
C GLY A 234 -16.65 34.67 3.56
N LEU A 235 -17.60 33.79 3.24
CA LEU A 235 -19.03 34.09 3.14
C LEU A 235 -19.58 34.80 4.39
N PHE A 236 -19.15 34.41 5.59
CA PHE A 236 -19.65 35.01 6.83
C PHE A 236 -19.15 36.44 7.09
N TYR A 237 -18.12 36.88 6.37
CA TYR A 237 -17.58 38.24 6.49
C TYR A 237 -17.89 39.11 5.27
N SER A 238 -17.89 38.53 4.07
CA SER A 238 -18.11 39.27 2.81
C SER A 238 -19.56 39.25 2.34
N GLY A 239 -20.38 38.31 2.79
CA GLY A 239 -21.70 38.03 2.21
C GLY A 239 -21.64 37.46 0.78
N SER A 240 -20.44 37.18 0.26
CA SER A 240 -20.23 36.74 -1.12
C SER A 240 -19.76 35.29 -1.19
N PHE A 241 -20.28 34.55 -2.16
CA PHE A 241 -19.86 33.18 -2.46
C PHE A 241 -18.54 33.10 -3.24
N ARG A 242 -17.90 34.23 -3.58
CA ARG A 242 -16.72 34.25 -4.44
C ARG A 242 -15.56 33.39 -3.90
N LEU A 243 -15.12 33.63 -2.66
CA LEU A 243 -14.02 32.85 -2.09
C LEU A 243 -14.40 31.37 -1.91
N LEU A 244 -15.62 31.10 -1.46
CA LEU A 244 -16.13 29.73 -1.33
C LEU A 244 -16.15 28.98 -2.66
N GLY A 245 -16.58 29.63 -3.74
CA GLY A 245 -16.55 29.07 -5.09
C GLY A 245 -15.13 28.77 -5.58
N ILE A 246 -14.17 29.65 -5.32
CA ILE A 246 -12.75 29.44 -5.68
C ILE A 246 -12.16 28.23 -4.92
N GLN A 247 -12.42 28.14 -3.61
CA GLN A 247 -11.97 27.01 -2.79
C GLN A 247 -12.58 25.69 -3.29
N ALA A 248 -13.89 25.67 -3.52
CA ALA A 248 -14.60 24.49 -4.03
C ALA A 248 -14.09 24.07 -5.42
N LEU A 249 -13.90 25.01 -6.33
CA LEU A 249 -13.35 24.75 -7.66
C LEU A 249 -11.94 24.17 -7.57
N THR A 250 -11.09 24.72 -6.70
CA THR A 250 -9.73 24.21 -6.47
C THR A 250 -9.79 22.77 -5.95
N THR A 251 -10.63 22.50 -4.96
CA THR A 251 -10.84 21.16 -4.40
C THR A 251 -11.24 20.17 -5.50
N VAL A 252 -12.25 20.50 -6.30
CA VAL A 252 -12.74 19.62 -7.38
C VAL A 252 -11.64 19.39 -8.43
N ALA A 253 -10.97 20.44 -8.89
CA ALA A 253 -9.94 20.33 -9.92
C ALA A 253 -8.74 19.48 -9.46
N VAL A 254 -8.27 19.67 -8.21
CA VAL A 254 -7.20 18.87 -7.64
C VAL A 254 -7.65 17.42 -7.46
N SER A 255 -8.87 17.17 -6.96
CA SER A 255 -9.41 15.82 -6.84
C SER A 255 -9.50 15.11 -8.20
N VAL A 256 -10.01 15.78 -9.24
CA VAL A 256 -10.12 15.20 -10.58
C VAL A 256 -8.74 14.88 -11.15
N TRP A 257 -7.79 15.82 -11.06
CA TRP A 257 -6.41 15.60 -11.49
C TRP A 257 -5.79 14.37 -10.83
N CYS A 258 -5.85 14.30 -9.49
CA CYS A 258 -5.27 13.21 -8.73
C CYS A 258 -5.96 11.88 -9.00
N ALA A 259 -7.29 11.87 -9.13
CA ALA A 259 -8.04 10.67 -9.40
C ALA A 259 -7.71 10.10 -10.79
N VAL A 260 -7.70 10.95 -11.81
CA VAL A 260 -7.43 10.55 -13.20
C VAL A 260 -5.99 10.07 -13.36
N ILE A 261 -5.01 10.88 -12.97
CA ILE A 261 -3.59 10.53 -13.15
C ILE A 261 -3.20 9.37 -12.24
N GLY A 262 -3.69 9.34 -10.99
CA GLY A 262 -3.49 8.23 -10.07
C GLY A 262 -4.04 6.91 -10.61
N PHE A 263 -5.24 6.93 -11.19
CA PHE A 263 -5.84 5.75 -11.82
C PHE A 263 -4.99 5.23 -12.99
N PHE A 264 -4.60 6.11 -13.92
CA PHE A 264 -3.77 5.70 -15.06
C PHE A 264 -2.41 5.17 -14.62
N LEU A 265 -1.79 5.79 -13.60
CA LEU A 265 -0.53 5.30 -13.04
C LEU A 265 -0.67 3.88 -12.47
N LEU A 266 -1.73 3.63 -11.69
CA LEU A 266 -2.01 2.29 -11.15
C LEU A 266 -2.21 1.27 -12.26
N LEU A 267 -2.99 1.62 -13.29
CA LEU A 267 -3.25 0.76 -14.44
C LEU A 267 -1.96 0.43 -15.19
N ILE A 268 -1.09 1.41 -15.43
CA ILE A 268 0.21 1.21 -16.11
C ILE A 268 1.09 0.27 -15.29
N ILE A 269 1.22 0.50 -13.98
CA ILE A 269 2.06 -0.35 -13.11
C ILE A 269 1.50 -1.77 -13.02
N ASP A 270 0.18 -1.92 -12.90
CA ASP A 270 -0.49 -3.21 -12.81
C ASP A 270 -0.35 -4.04 -14.09
N LYS A 271 -0.39 -3.39 -15.27
CA LYS A 271 -0.15 -4.04 -16.57
C LYS A 271 1.33 -4.22 -16.92
N SER A 272 2.23 -3.58 -16.18
CA SER A 272 3.67 -3.75 -16.39
C SER A 272 4.15 -5.12 -15.87
N PRO A 273 5.35 -5.58 -16.29
CA PRO A 273 5.95 -6.81 -15.77
C PRO A 273 6.19 -6.83 -14.26
N LEU A 274 6.17 -5.67 -13.60
CA LEU A 274 6.28 -5.59 -12.13
C LEU A 274 5.03 -6.19 -11.45
N GLY A 275 3.85 -5.91 -12.01
CA GLY A 275 2.55 -6.16 -11.41
C GLY A 275 2.33 -5.34 -10.13
N LEU A 276 1.07 -5.05 -9.76
CA LEU A 276 0.79 -4.18 -8.63
C LEU A 276 0.49 -4.96 -7.33
N ARG A 277 -0.53 -5.81 -7.36
CA ARG A 277 -0.98 -6.57 -6.17
C ARG A 277 -0.16 -7.85 -5.98
N MET A 278 0.06 -8.23 -4.73
CA MET A 278 0.62 -9.53 -4.36
C MET A 278 -0.33 -10.68 -4.74
N SER A 279 0.18 -11.90 -4.90
CA SER A 279 -0.68 -13.06 -5.12
C SER A 279 -1.46 -13.41 -3.84
N SER A 280 -2.56 -14.15 -3.95
CA SER A 280 -3.35 -14.55 -2.77
C SER A 280 -2.54 -15.36 -1.76
N ALA A 281 -1.60 -16.19 -2.22
CA ALA A 281 -0.71 -16.94 -1.34
C ALA A 281 0.30 -15.99 -0.65
N ASP A 282 0.83 -15.02 -1.39
CA ASP A 282 1.81 -14.09 -0.85
C ASP A 282 1.20 -13.13 0.19
N GLU A 283 -0.02 -12.66 -0.08
CA GLU A 283 -0.78 -11.81 0.85
C GLU A 283 -1.11 -12.55 2.15
N LEU A 284 -1.36 -13.87 2.09
CA LEU A 284 -1.62 -14.69 3.26
C LEU A 284 -0.36 -14.96 4.10
N ILE A 285 0.79 -15.13 3.45
CA ILE A 285 2.10 -15.29 4.13
C ILE A 285 2.54 -13.97 4.77
N GLY A 286 2.27 -12.84 4.11
CA GLY A 286 2.60 -11.50 4.57
C GLY A 286 3.91 -10.95 4.00
N ALA A 287 3.91 -9.64 3.72
CA ALA A 287 5.06 -8.94 3.14
C ALA A 287 6.30 -8.94 4.05
N ASP A 288 6.12 -8.98 5.37
CA ASP A 288 7.23 -9.07 6.34
C ASP A 288 8.13 -10.27 6.08
N VAL A 289 7.54 -11.43 5.78
CA VAL A 289 8.29 -12.66 5.47
C VAL A 289 8.85 -12.62 4.05
N LEU A 290 8.02 -12.24 3.07
CA LEU A 290 8.36 -12.39 1.65
C LEU A 290 9.29 -11.29 1.11
N GLU A 291 9.08 -10.05 1.53
CA GLU A 291 9.80 -8.88 1.01
C GLU A 291 10.90 -8.41 1.97
N HIS A 292 10.74 -8.66 3.27
CA HIS A 292 11.66 -8.18 4.30
C HIS A 292 12.45 -9.28 5.02
N GLY A 293 12.10 -10.56 4.83
CA GLY A 293 12.81 -11.69 5.46
C GLY A 293 12.67 -11.73 6.98
N LEU A 294 11.66 -11.08 7.56
CA LEU A 294 11.45 -10.92 9.00
C LEU A 294 10.71 -12.12 9.61
N THR A 295 11.18 -13.33 9.36
CA THR A 295 10.59 -14.53 10.00
C THR A 295 10.84 -14.51 11.51
N GLY A 296 9.77 -14.50 12.32
CA GLY A 296 9.84 -14.72 13.78
C GLY A 296 9.97 -13.48 14.66
N HIS A 297 10.02 -12.27 14.09
CA HIS A 297 9.95 -11.03 14.85
C HIS A 297 8.70 -10.24 14.45
N ASN A 298 7.79 -10.02 15.41
CA ASN A 298 6.51 -9.29 15.28
C ASN A 298 5.36 -10.02 14.58
N ILE A 299 5.23 -11.34 14.76
CA ILE A 299 3.91 -11.97 14.67
C ILE A 299 3.17 -11.54 15.93
N ALA A 300 2.33 -10.50 15.85
CA ALA A 300 1.21 -10.38 16.78
C ALA A 300 0.57 -11.75 16.82
N GLY A 301 0.61 -12.43 17.98
CA GLY A 301 0.37 -13.86 18.12
C GLY A 301 -0.93 -14.27 17.44
N TYR A 302 -0.86 -14.59 16.15
CA TYR A 302 -1.70 -15.59 15.58
C TYR A 302 -1.19 -16.85 16.25
N ASP A 303 -1.94 -17.30 17.26
CA ASP A 303 -2.12 -18.72 17.44
C ASP A 303 -2.58 -19.22 16.06
N VAL A 304 -1.61 -19.53 15.20
CA VAL A 304 -1.77 -20.59 14.23
C VAL A 304 -2.04 -21.76 15.13
N GLU A 305 -3.33 -21.98 15.35
CA GLU A 305 -3.91 -23.08 16.07
C GLU A 305 -3.00 -24.29 15.86
N ASP A 306 -2.58 -24.90 16.96
CA ASP A 306 -1.57 -25.95 17.08
C ASP A 306 -1.85 -27.23 16.25
N THR A 307 -2.76 -27.16 15.28
CA THR A 307 -3.18 -28.22 14.37
C THR A 307 -2.07 -28.71 13.42
N LEU A 308 -0.99 -27.94 13.22
CA LEU A 308 0.15 -28.37 12.38
C LEU A 308 1.39 -28.83 13.17
N LYS A 309 1.46 -28.59 14.49
CA LYS A 309 2.58 -29.11 15.30
C LYS A 309 2.43 -30.58 15.66
N ASN A 310 1.26 -31.17 15.49
CA ASN A 310 0.97 -32.52 15.96
C ASN A 310 0.63 -33.55 14.88
N THR A 311 1.03 -33.33 13.63
CA THR A 311 0.97 -34.39 12.63
C THR A 311 2.37 -34.86 12.29
N ARG A 312 2.65 -36.13 12.62
CA ARG A 312 3.81 -36.91 12.13
C ARG A 312 4.09 -36.67 10.64
N ALA A 313 3.07 -36.30 9.86
CA ALA A 313 3.17 -35.90 8.46
C ALA A 313 4.15 -34.74 8.16
N PHE A 314 4.24 -33.69 8.99
CA PHE A 314 5.17 -32.58 8.73
C PHE A 314 6.64 -33.01 8.92
N GLY A 315 6.91 -33.78 9.98
CA GLY A 315 8.22 -34.38 10.22
C GLY A 315 8.62 -35.37 9.13
N SER A 316 7.67 -36.21 8.68
CA SER A 316 7.89 -37.14 7.56
C SER A 316 8.13 -36.42 6.24
N ALA A 317 7.40 -35.33 5.96
CA ALA A 317 7.60 -34.52 4.76
C ALA A 317 8.96 -33.83 4.75
N MET A 318 9.39 -33.28 5.89
CA MET A 318 10.72 -32.67 6.02
C MET A 318 11.87 -33.69 5.89
N GLN A 319 11.70 -34.91 6.44
CA GLN A 319 12.68 -35.99 6.24
C GLN A 319 12.69 -36.51 4.79
N ALA A 320 11.55 -36.57 4.12
CA ALA A 320 11.48 -36.96 2.71
C ALA A 320 12.18 -35.91 1.82
N LEU A 321 11.96 -34.62 2.09
CA LEU A 321 12.62 -33.51 1.40
C LEU A 321 14.13 -33.50 1.62
N SER A 322 14.61 -33.78 2.83
CA SER A 322 16.05 -33.84 3.11
C SER A 322 16.72 -35.04 2.44
N LYS A 323 16.10 -36.23 2.47
CA LYS A 323 16.58 -37.41 1.74
C LYS A 323 16.57 -37.20 0.24
N TRP A 324 15.53 -36.56 -0.31
CA TRP A 324 15.45 -36.24 -1.74
C TRP A 324 16.55 -35.26 -2.17
N LYS A 325 16.81 -34.20 -1.38
CA LYS A 325 17.94 -33.27 -1.61
C LYS A 325 19.30 -33.96 -1.54
N ALA A 326 19.49 -34.90 -0.62
CA ALA A 326 20.73 -35.67 -0.53
C ALA A 326 20.93 -36.56 -1.77
N ILE A 327 19.91 -37.32 -2.17
CA ILE A 327 19.96 -38.22 -3.33
C ILE A 327 20.18 -37.43 -4.63
N THR A 328 19.51 -36.29 -4.81
CA THR A 328 19.69 -35.45 -6.01
C THR A 328 21.10 -34.86 -6.07
N ARG A 329 21.69 -34.47 -4.94
CA ARG A 329 23.07 -34.00 -4.89
C ARG A 329 24.08 -35.10 -5.26
N THR A 330 23.92 -36.31 -4.71
CA THR A 330 24.78 -37.45 -5.05
C THR A 330 24.62 -37.87 -6.51
N SER A 331 23.39 -37.85 -7.04
CA SER A 331 23.10 -38.18 -8.43
C SER A 331 23.68 -37.16 -9.42
N ALA A 332 23.68 -35.88 -9.05
CA ALA A 332 24.30 -34.81 -9.84
C ALA A 332 25.83 -34.94 -9.88
N ILE A 333 26.46 -35.32 -8.76
CA ILE A 333 27.91 -35.59 -8.70
C ILE A 333 28.25 -36.79 -9.60
N ARG A 334 27.49 -37.88 -9.50
CA ARG A 334 27.74 -39.10 -10.29
C ARG A 334 27.60 -38.86 -11.80
N ARG A 335 26.65 -38.02 -12.22
CA ARG A 335 26.50 -37.60 -13.63
C ARG A 335 27.69 -36.80 -14.12
N LYS A 336 28.26 -35.90 -13.30
CA LYS A 336 29.48 -35.17 -13.66
C LYS A 336 30.68 -36.10 -13.81
N GLU A 337 30.85 -37.04 -12.89
CA GLU A 337 31.93 -38.04 -12.96
C GLU A 337 31.81 -38.93 -14.20
N GLU A 338 30.59 -39.30 -14.59
CA GLU A 338 30.32 -40.11 -15.77
C GLU A 338 30.53 -39.31 -17.08
N GLU A 339 30.13 -38.04 -17.11
CA GLU A 339 30.44 -37.12 -18.22
C GLU A 339 31.96 -36.90 -18.38
N GLU A 340 32.71 -36.79 -17.29
CA GLU A 340 34.17 -36.69 -17.31
C GLU A 340 34.84 -37.97 -17.82
N ARG A 341 34.37 -39.15 -17.39
CA ARG A 341 34.85 -40.44 -17.89
C ARG A 341 34.59 -40.62 -19.38
N ILE A 342 33.41 -40.22 -19.86
CA ILE A 342 33.07 -40.27 -21.28
C ILE A 342 33.98 -39.34 -22.07
N LYS A 343 34.22 -38.10 -21.60
CA LYS A 343 35.15 -37.16 -22.25
C LYS A 343 36.58 -37.72 -22.32
N GLN A 344 37.03 -38.36 -21.25
CA GLN A 344 38.35 -38.96 -21.21
C GLN A 344 38.43 -40.14 -22.20
N ALA A 345 37.44 -41.03 -22.22
CA ALA A 345 37.38 -42.14 -23.17
C ALA A 345 37.30 -41.68 -24.63
N SER A 346 36.59 -40.57 -24.93
CA SER A 346 36.57 -39.99 -26.28
C SER A 346 37.91 -39.36 -26.67
N SER A 347 38.66 -38.75 -25.75
CA SER A 347 40.00 -38.22 -26.08
C SER A 347 41.03 -39.33 -26.28
N TRP A 348 40.86 -40.50 -25.62
CA TRP A 348 41.65 -41.70 -25.90
C TRP A 348 41.37 -42.23 -27.32
N LEU A 349 40.10 -42.26 -27.75
CA LEU A 349 39.73 -42.72 -29.10
C LEU A 349 40.18 -41.77 -30.21
N GLU A 350 40.30 -40.46 -29.94
CA GLU A 350 40.84 -39.48 -30.90
C GLU A 350 42.38 -39.54 -31.01
N HIS A 351 43.08 -40.06 -30.00
CA HIS A 351 44.54 -40.22 -30.01
C HIS A 351 45.04 -41.56 -30.57
N GLU A 352 44.14 -42.51 -30.83
CA GLU A 352 44.48 -43.87 -31.28
C GLU A 352 44.05 -44.21 -32.73
N GLN A 353 44.01 -43.22 -33.65
CA GLN A 353 43.90 -43.52 -35.09
C GLN A 353 45.27 -43.77 -35.75
N PRO A 354 45.57 -45.00 -36.25
CA PRO A 354 46.59 -45.20 -37.26
C PRO A 354 45.99 -45.10 -38.68
N ILE A 355 46.88 -44.75 -39.60
CA ILE A 355 46.66 -44.48 -41.03
C ILE A 355 46.51 -45.80 -41.83
N HIS A 356 45.75 -45.74 -42.95
CA HIS A 356 45.59 -46.72 -44.07
C HIS A 356 44.59 -47.88 -43.82
N GLU A 357 43.79 -48.39 -44.77
CA GLU A 357 43.61 -48.22 -46.22
C GLU A 357 42.26 -48.85 -46.67
N SER A 358 41.77 -48.50 -47.86
CA SER A 358 40.53 -49.01 -48.45
C SER A 358 40.76 -50.18 -49.42
N HIS A 359 40.05 -51.31 -49.26
CA HIS A 359 39.45 -52.09 -50.37
C HIS A 359 38.41 -53.14 -49.86
N LYS A 360 37.31 -53.25 -50.62
CA LYS A 360 36.09 -54.10 -50.50
C LYS A 360 36.24 -55.44 -51.30
N PRO A 361 35.24 -56.36 -51.42
CA PRO A 361 34.19 -56.94 -50.54
C PRO A 361 33.99 -58.49 -50.72
N SER A 362 32.83 -59.04 -50.27
CA SER A 362 32.18 -60.38 -50.55
C SER A 362 32.25 -61.39 -49.38
N SER A 363 31.30 -62.30 -49.08
CA SER A 363 29.97 -62.69 -49.60
C SER A 363 29.21 -63.56 -48.58
N ALA A 364 27.87 -63.49 -48.62
CA ALA A 364 26.88 -64.57 -48.43
C ALA A 364 26.50 -65.19 -47.05
N ARG A 365 25.19 -65.01 -46.75
CA ARG A 365 24.13 -65.97 -46.29
C ARG A 365 23.86 -66.27 -44.79
N THR A 366 22.54 -66.26 -44.49
CA THR A 366 21.76 -67.01 -43.46
C THR A 366 21.98 -66.64 -41.98
N SER A 367 21.02 -66.58 -41.03
CA SER A 367 19.67 -67.15 -40.88
C SER A 367 18.87 -66.48 -39.75
N ILE A 368 17.54 -66.44 -39.95
CA ILE A 368 16.36 -66.46 -39.06
C ILE A 368 16.54 -66.74 -37.53
N SER A 369 15.91 -65.86 -36.73
CA SER A 369 15.22 -65.99 -35.41
C SER A 369 15.88 -66.54 -34.14
N ALA A 370 15.69 -65.76 -33.05
CA ALA A 370 15.43 -66.13 -31.64
C ALA A 370 16.50 -65.76 -30.59
N VAL A 371 16.41 -64.53 -30.03
CA VAL A 371 16.38 -64.28 -28.57
C VAL A 371 15.54 -63.01 -28.34
N VAL A 372 14.24 -63.22 -28.16
CA VAL A 372 13.38 -62.36 -27.36
C VAL A 372 13.72 -62.68 -25.88
N LEU A 373 13.71 -61.66 -25.02
CA LEU A 373 13.53 -61.67 -23.54
C LEU A 373 14.76 -61.31 -22.68
N GLY A 374 14.61 -60.19 -21.96
CA GLY A 374 15.43 -59.78 -20.79
C GLY A 374 16.21 -58.48 -21.05
N ASN A 375 15.61 -57.28 -21.04
CA ASN A 375 15.21 -56.61 -19.81
C ASN A 375 14.26 -55.44 -20.11
N ALA A 376 13.14 -55.75 -20.79
CA ALA A 376 11.94 -54.91 -20.81
C ALA A 376 11.09 -55.10 -19.53
N SER A 377 11.76 -55.22 -18.38
CA SER A 377 11.17 -55.44 -17.07
C SER A 377 11.64 -54.34 -16.11
N ASN A 378 11.24 -53.10 -16.38
CA ASN A 378 11.04 -52.09 -15.32
C ASN A 378 10.19 -50.87 -15.74
N CYS A 379 9.87 -50.69 -17.02
CA CYS A 379 8.97 -49.59 -17.43
C CYS A 379 7.46 -49.93 -17.36
N ASN A 380 7.08 -51.21 -17.43
CA ASN A 380 5.65 -51.60 -17.39
C ASN A 380 5.11 -51.79 -15.96
N GLY A 381 5.97 -51.96 -14.96
CA GLY A 381 5.55 -51.98 -13.54
C GLY A 381 5.13 -50.61 -13.00
N ALA A 382 5.70 -49.53 -13.54
CA ALA A 382 5.39 -48.15 -13.14
C ALA A 382 4.10 -47.62 -13.79
N GLN A 383 3.76 -48.06 -15.01
CA GLN A 383 2.51 -47.69 -15.69
C GLN A 383 1.31 -48.53 -15.24
N ALA A 384 1.47 -49.83 -14.98
CA ALA A 384 0.39 -50.66 -14.42
C ALA A 384 0.05 -50.27 -12.96
N ARG A 385 1.04 -49.95 -12.10
CA ARG A 385 0.77 -49.40 -10.76
C ARG A 385 0.12 -48.01 -10.79
N ARG A 386 0.42 -47.18 -11.80
CA ARG A 386 -0.22 -45.86 -11.97
C ARG A 386 -1.69 -45.95 -12.44
N GLN A 387 -2.08 -47.00 -13.16
CA GLN A 387 -3.48 -47.23 -13.54
C GLN A 387 -4.28 -47.95 -12.46
N GLN A 388 -3.67 -48.83 -11.66
CA GLN A 388 -4.34 -49.46 -10.51
C GLN A 388 -4.58 -48.47 -9.35
N LEU A 389 -3.65 -47.54 -9.09
CA LEU A 389 -3.84 -46.45 -8.11
C LEU A 389 -4.83 -45.36 -8.56
N ARG A 390 -5.13 -45.25 -9.85
CA ARG A 390 -6.15 -44.32 -10.38
C ARG A 390 -7.58 -44.88 -10.33
N ARG A 391 -7.76 -46.20 -10.18
CA ARG A 391 -9.08 -46.83 -10.00
C ARG A 391 -9.48 -47.03 -8.54
N SER A 392 -8.60 -46.83 -7.58
CA SER A 392 -8.89 -46.97 -6.13
C SER A 392 -9.18 -45.64 -5.41
N TYR A 393 -9.39 -44.54 -6.14
CA TYR A 393 -9.72 -43.21 -5.58
C TYR A 393 -10.94 -42.55 -6.25
N THR A 394 -11.87 -43.35 -6.79
CA THR A 394 -13.14 -42.86 -7.36
C THR A 394 -14.38 -43.62 -6.86
N THR A 395 -14.27 -44.32 -5.73
CA THR A 395 -15.43 -44.81 -4.97
C THR A 395 -15.09 -44.67 -3.49
N ASP A 396 -15.45 -43.51 -2.94
CA ASP A 396 -16.14 -43.32 -1.66
C ASP A 396 -15.84 -41.91 -1.10
N VAL A 397 -16.94 -41.16 -0.94
CA VAL A 397 -17.16 -39.80 -0.41
C VAL A 397 -16.97 -38.65 -1.40
#